data_AF-A0A822EBY3-F1
#
_entry.id   AF-A0A822EBY3-F1
#
_cell.length_a   1.000
_cell.length_b   1.000
_cell.length_c   1.000
_cell.angle_alpha   90.00
_cell.angle_beta   90.00
_cell.angle_gamma   90.00
#
_symmetry.space_group_name_H-M   'P 1'
#
loop_
_entity.id
_entity.type
_entity.pdbx_description
1 polymer ?
#
loop_
_entity_poly.entity_id
_entity_poly.type
_entity_poly.pdbx_seq_one_letter_code
_entity_poly.pdbx_strand_id
1 'polypeptide(L)' 'WLASEVKKIGKRFFFIRTNIDQDLYNEKIDHPKTYNETLILNRIRENCLTHIRTVDDTASIFLISGRIHCTSQ' A
#
# COMPACT_ATOMS: atom_id res chain seq x y z
N TRP A 1 -11.18 -4.87 10.37
CA TRP A 1 -12.60 -5.20 10.60
C TRP A 1 -13.41 -5.12 9.31
N LEU A 2 -13.37 -4.02 8.54
CA LEU A 2 -14.17 -3.87 7.31
C LEU A 2 -13.92 -4.97 6.26
N ALA A 3 -12.67 -5.29 5.94
CA ALA A 3 -12.34 -6.34 4.97
C ALA A 3 -12.93 -7.71 5.35
N SER A 4 -12.94 -8.03 6.65
CA SER A 4 -13.53 -9.28 7.15
C SER A 4 -15.04 -9.30 6.96
N GLU A 5 -15.71 -8.17 7.17
CA GLU A 5 -17.15 -8.08 6.99
C GLU A 5 -17.56 -8.18 5.51
N VAL A 6 -16.83 -7.52 4.61
CA VAL A 6 -17.06 -7.63 3.16
C VAL A 6 -16.88 -9.08 2.68
N LYS A 7 -15.88 -9.78 3.22
CA LYS A 7 -15.65 -11.20 2.94
C LYS A 7 -16.81 -12.08 3.45
N LYS A 8 -17.33 -11.85 4.66
CA LYS A 8 -18.50 -12.57 5.20
C LYS A 8 -19.75 -12.36 4.35
N ILE A 9 -19.94 -11.17 3.80
CA ILE A 9 -21.05 -10.85 2.88
C ILE A 9 -20.83 -11.50 1.49
N GLY A 10 -19.69 -12.13 1.24
CA GLY A 10 -19.37 -12.83 -0.01
C GLY A 10 -19.02 -11.91 -1.17
N LYS A 11 -18.74 -10.63 -0.90
CA LYS A 11 -18.33 -9.67 -1.94
C LYS A 11 -16.81 -9.65 -2.09
N ARG A 12 -16.36 -9.43 -3.32
CA ARG A 12 -14.94 -9.15 -3.61
C ARG A 12 -14.63 -7.69 -3.30
N PHE A 13 -13.43 -7.44 -2.83
CA PHE A 13 -12.93 -6.10 -2.60
C PHE A 13 -11.48 -5.96 -3.08
N PHE A 14 -11.07 -4.71 -3.26
CA PHE A 14 -9.71 -4.32 -3.53
C PHE A 14 -9.19 -3.47 -2.37
N PHE A 15 -7.93 -3.64 -2.01
CA PHE A 15 -7.28 -2.80 -1.01
C PHE A 15 -6.37 -1.80 -1.72
N ILE A 16 -6.61 -0.51 -1.49
CA ILE A 16 -5.84 0.58 -2.10
C ILE A 16 -5.10 1.31 -0.97
N ARG A 17 -3.77 1.28 -1.00
CA ARG A 17 -2.92 2.15 -0.17
C ARG A 17 -2.59 3.40 -1.00
N THR A 18 -3.09 4.54 -0.57
CA THR A 18 -2.82 5.85 -1.17
C THR A 18 -1.67 6.57 -0.46
N ASN A 19 -1.24 7.71 -1.01
CA ASN A 19 -0.26 8.65 -0.42
C ASN A 19 1.13 8.03 -0.17
N ILE A 20 1.54 7.13 -1.05
CA ILE A 20 2.83 6.43 -0.93
C ILE A 20 4.00 7.39 -1.13
N ASP A 21 3.78 8.48 -1.87
CA ASP A 21 4.71 9.59 -1.98
C ASP A 21 5.04 10.22 -0.61
N GLN A 22 4.07 10.32 0.29
CA GLN A 22 4.29 10.82 1.65
C GLN A 22 5.04 9.80 2.50
N ASP A 23 4.72 8.51 2.38
CA ASP A 23 5.45 7.44 3.08
C ASP A 23 6.94 7.44 2.68
N LEU A 24 7.24 7.60 1.39
CA LEU A 24 8.60 7.72 0.88
C LEU A 24 9.30 9.01 1.35
N TYR A 25 8.59 10.15 1.34
CA TYR A 25 9.14 11.41 1.81
C TYR A 25 9.50 11.36 3.30
N ASN A 26 8.64 10.78 4.12
CA ASN A 26 8.88 10.62 5.55
C ASN A 26 10.10 9.73 5.82
N GLU A 27 10.19 8.56 5.18
CA GLU A 27 11.35 7.67 5.29
C GLU A 27 12.66 8.36 4.81
N LYS A 28 12.58 9.21 3.80
CA LYS A 28 13.73 9.98 3.33
C LYS A 28 14.23 11.00 4.37
N ILE A 29 13.33 11.61 5.13
CA ILE A 29 13.68 12.59 6.16
C ILE A 29 14.15 11.91 7.44
N ASP A 30 13.43 10.88 7.87
CA ASP A 30 13.67 10.21 9.15
C ASP A 30 14.88 9.28 9.06
N HIS A 31 15.10 8.67 7.88
CA HIS A 31 16.13 7.65 7.65
C HIS A 31 16.95 7.91 6.37
N PRO A 32 17.58 9.09 6.23
CA PRO A 32 18.24 9.50 4.98
C PRO A 32 19.42 8.60 4.57
N LYS A 33 20.13 8.00 5.54
CA LYS A 33 21.29 7.13 5.28
C LYS A 33 20.91 5.76 4.74
N THR A 34 19.69 5.30 5.01
CA THR A 34 19.19 3.97 4.63
C THR A 34 18.04 4.06 3.62
N TYR A 35 17.76 5.27 3.11
CA TYR A 35 16.68 5.49 2.16
C TYR A 35 16.90 4.66 0.90
N ASN A 36 15.96 3.75 0.65
CA ASN A 36 15.88 2.98 -0.58
C ASN A 36 14.41 2.82 -0.96
N GLU A 37 13.99 3.56 -1.98
CA GLU A 37 12.61 3.64 -2.43
C GLU A 37 12.01 2.26 -2.72
N THR A 38 12.70 1.41 -3.47
CA THR A 38 12.24 0.05 -3.79
C THR A 38 12.05 -0.80 -2.54
N LEU A 39 12.99 -0.72 -1.59
CA LEU A 39 12.90 -1.48 -0.34
C LEU A 39 11.72 -1.00 0.51
N ILE A 40 11.51 0.31 0.60
CA ILE A 40 10.39 0.91 1.34
C ILE A 40 9.05 0.51 0.70
N LEU A 41 8.94 0.63 -0.63
CA LEU A 41 7.74 0.21 -1.37
C LEU A 41 7.43 -1.28 -1.15
N ASN A 42 8.45 -2.14 -1.20
CA ASN A 42 8.30 -3.56 -0.91
C ASN A 42 7.86 -3.79 0.55
N ARG A 43 8.45 -3.09 1.53
CA ARG A 43 8.05 -3.19 2.93
C ARG A 43 6.58 -2.80 3.14
N ILE A 44 6.15 -1.70 2.51
CA ILE A 44 4.75 -1.25 2.56
C ILE A 44 3.84 -2.29 1.91
N ARG A 45 4.22 -2.81 0.75
CA ARG A 45 3.46 -3.85 0.03
C ARG A 45 3.30 -5.12 0.87
N GLU A 46 4.39 -5.64 1.41
CA GLU A 46 4.38 -6.85 2.24
C GLU A 46 3.56 -6.65 3.50
N ASN A 47 3.70 -5.49 4.17
CA ASN A 47 2.88 -5.17 5.34
C ASN A 47 1.38 -5.22 5.00
N CYS A 48 0.97 -4.63 3.88
CA CYS A 48 -0.42 -4.70 3.42
C CYS A 48 -0.84 -6.14 3.09
N LEU A 49 0.01 -6.90 2.39
CA LEU A 49 -0.25 -8.31 2.04
C LEU A 49 -0.42 -9.18 3.27
N THR A 50 0.47 -9.08 4.26
CA THR A 50 0.39 -9.87 5.50
C THR A 50 -0.96 -9.66 6.18
N HIS A 51 -1.42 -8.42 6.32
CA HIS A 51 -2.70 -8.13 6.97
C HIS A 51 -3.91 -8.58 6.15
N ILE A 52 -3.90 -8.34 4.83
CA ILE A 52 -5.03 -8.70 3.97
C ILE A 52 -5.16 -10.21 3.77
N ARG A 53 -4.05 -10.94 3.65
CA ARG A 53 -4.05 -12.41 3.52
C ARG A 53 -4.67 -13.12 4.72
N THR A 54 -4.53 -12.57 5.93
CA THR A 54 -5.26 -13.12 7.09
C THR A 54 -6.78 -13.06 6.96
N VAL A 55 -7.30 -12.23 6.04
CA VAL A 55 -8.74 -12.03 5.82
C VAL A 55 -9.21 -12.67 4.52
N ASP A 56 -8.48 -12.44 3.42
CA ASP A 56 -8.78 -12.96 2.10
C ASP A 56 -7.51 -13.03 1.24
N ASP A 57 -6.99 -14.23 1.03
CA ASP A 57 -5.82 -14.49 0.19
C ASP A 57 -6.01 -14.10 -1.28
N THR A 58 -7.25 -13.92 -1.72
CA THR A 58 -7.57 -13.58 -3.13
C THR A 58 -7.69 -12.09 -3.39
N ALA A 59 -7.67 -11.26 -2.34
CA ALA A 59 -7.84 -9.81 -2.49
C ALA A 59 -6.62 -9.16 -3.14
N SER A 60 -6.85 -8.30 -4.15
CA SER A 60 -5.77 -7.57 -4.83
C SER A 60 -5.42 -6.27 -4.11
N ILE A 61 -4.13 -5.97 -4.06
CA ILE A 61 -3.58 -4.78 -3.40
C ILE A 61 -2.97 -3.84 -4.43
N PHE A 62 -3.39 -2.58 -4.38
CA PHE A 62 -2.89 -1.51 -5.22
C PHE A 62 -2.22 -0.44 -4.37
N LEU A 63 -1.04 -0.07 -4.81
CA LEU A 63 -0.22 0.98 -4.23
C LEU A 63 -0.32 2.19 -5.17
N ILE A 64 -0.90 3.31 -4.70
CA ILE A 64 -1.15 4.49 -5.52
C ILE A 64 -0.52 5.72 -4.88
N SER A 65 0.27 6.46 -5.67
CA SER A 65 0.72 7.79 -5.29
C SER A 65 -0.45 8.77 -5.40
N GLY A 66 -0.70 9.55 -4.35
CA GLY A 66 -1.78 10.54 -4.34
C GLY A 66 -1.51 11.74 -5.27
N ARG A 67 -0.26 11.89 -5.73
CA ARG A 67 0.11 12.90 -6.72
C ARG A 67 -0.21 12.37 -8.11
N ILE A 68 -1.33 12.84 -8.68
CA ILE A 68 -1.46 12.96 -10.13
C ILE A 68 -0.44 14.02 -10.56
N HIS A 69 0.84 13.67 -10.63
CA HIS A 69 1.73 14.36 -11.54
C HIS A 69 1.48 13.73 -12.91
N CYS A 70 0.54 14.31 -13.65
CA CYS A 70 0.63 14.34 -15.09
C CYS A 70 1.96 15.04 -15.44
N THR A 71 3.07 14.31 -15.46
CA THR A 71 4.23 14.75 -16.22
C THR A 71 3.92 14.43 -17.68
N SER A 72 3.28 15.38 -18.34
CA SER A 72 3.50 15.56 -19.76
C SER A 72 4.96 16.01 -19.94
N GLN A 73 5.84 15.06 -20.22
CA GLN A 73 7.02 15.23 -21.06
C GLN A 73 7.18 13.99 -21.93
#